data_AF-A0A7W0WNB3-F1
#
_entry.id   AF-A0A7W0WNB3-F1
#
_cell.length_a   1.000
_cell.length_b   1.000
_cell.length_c   1.000
_cell.angle_alpha   90.00
_cell.angle_beta   90.00
_cell.angle_gamma   90.00
#
_symmetry.space_group_name_H-M   'P 1'
#
loop_
_entity.id
_entity.type
_entity.pdbx_description
1 polymer ?
#
loop_
_entity_poly.entity_id
_entity_poly.type
_entity_poly.pdbx_seq_one_letter_code
_entity_poly.pdbx_strand_id
1 'polypeptide(L)'
;ISIHRSDCPNLLTLAAEVRRVDIDWQETAGEAFAVRLAVTGEDRRGLYADIMEAVSQTGTNIRGADLHTKDGSVFGTIFVEVDNLPHLGKVLKSVRKVKGVTEIERRDAPAN
;
A
#
# COMPACT_ATOMS: atom_id res chain seq x y z
N ILE A 1 20.78 4.42 -7.74
CA ILE A 1 20.14 5.75 -7.57
C ILE A 1 19.10 5.58 -6.48
N SER A 2 19.19 6.36 -5.39
CA SER A 2 18.25 6.31 -4.27
C SER A 2 17.30 7.49 -4.40
N ILE A 3 16.00 7.23 -4.54
CA ILE A 3 14.97 8.27 -4.67
C ILE A 3 14.32 8.45 -3.30
N HIS A 4 14.40 9.66 -2.74
CA HIS A 4 13.77 10.03 -1.48
C HIS A 4 12.64 11.03 -1.74
N ARG A 5 11.51 10.86 -1.06
CA ARG A 5 10.46 11.88 -1.01
C ARG A 5 10.96 13.13 -0.29
N SER A 6 10.45 14.29 -0.70
CA SER A 6 10.79 15.62 -0.18
C SER A 6 10.52 15.79 1.33
N ASP A 7 9.74 14.90 1.92
CA ASP A 7 9.36 14.87 3.35
C ASP A 7 10.09 13.78 4.14
N CYS A 8 11.16 13.19 3.59
CA CYS A 8 11.95 12.18 4.29
C CYS A 8 12.84 12.83 5.37
N PRO A 9 12.69 12.49 6.67
CA PRO A 9 13.53 13.03 7.74
C PRO A 9 15.02 12.63 7.63
N ASN A 10 15.35 11.70 6.73
CA ASN A 10 16.73 11.27 6.47
C ASN A 10 17.52 12.25 5.57
N LEU A 11 16.91 13.35 5.11
CA LEU A 11 17.54 14.34 4.24
C LEU A 11 18.65 15.15 4.93
N LEU A 12 18.68 15.16 6.26
CA LEU A 12 19.60 16.03 7.04
C LEU A 12 21.02 15.48 7.20
N THR A 13 21.30 14.23 6.79
CA THR A 13 22.60 13.59 7.05
C THR A 13 23.53 13.47 5.82
N LEU A 14 23.08 13.88 4.62
CA LEU A 14 23.85 13.78 3.37
C LEU A 14 24.26 15.14 2.78
N ALA A 15 24.55 16.13 3.63
CA ALA A 15 24.75 17.52 3.22
C ALA A 15 26.05 17.83 2.46
N ALA A 16 26.85 16.85 2.00
CA ALA A 16 28.16 17.16 1.42
C ALA A 16 28.28 17.06 -0.12
N GLU A 17 27.77 16.03 -0.82
CA GLU A 17 28.28 15.79 -2.19
C GLU A 17 27.31 15.22 -3.24
N VAL A 18 26.00 15.23 -3.00
CA VAL A 18 25.07 14.71 -4.03
C VAL A 18 24.58 15.85 -4.93
N ARG A 19 25.00 15.80 -6.21
CA ARG A 19 24.46 16.61 -7.32
C ARG A 19 22.94 16.68 -7.22
N ARG A 20 22.39 17.86 -6.97
CA ARG A 20 20.96 18.12 -7.05
C ARG A 20 20.56 18.07 -8.51
N VAL A 21 19.83 17.02 -8.89
CA VAL A 21 19.10 16.96 -10.15
C VAL A 21 17.69 17.41 -9.80
N ASP A 22 17.29 18.58 -10.31
CA ASP A 22 15.88 18.98 -10.30
C ASP A 22 15.14 18.01 -11.21
N ILE A 23 14.44 17.05 -10.60
CA ILE A 23 13.52 16.18 -11.32
C ILE A 23 12.21 16.94 -11.43
N ASP A 24 11.97 17.47 -12.63
CA ASP A 24 10.67 17.95 -13.06
C ASP A 24 9.71 16.76 -13.02
N TRP A 25 8.72 16.81 -12.14
CA TRP A 25 7.63 15.82 -12.11
C TRP A 25 6.72 16.09 -13.30
N GLN A 26 7.19 15.80 -14.50
CA GLN A 26 6.26 15.37 -15.52
C GLN A 26 5.63 14.09 -15.00
N GLU A 27 4.34 14.17 -14.70
CA GLU A 27 3.49 13.04 -14.37
C GLU A 27 3.58 12.06 -15.54
N THR A 28 4.53 11.13 -15.50
CA THR A 28 4.66 10.08 -16.51
C THR A 28 3.42 9.22 -16.38
N ALA A 29 2.40 9.54 -17.17
CA ALA A 29 1.17 8.78 -17.24
C ALA A 29 1.52 7.31 -17.54
N GLY A 30 1.38 6.44 -16.53
CA GLY A 30 1.43 4.99 -16.72
C GLY A 30 2.34 4.17 -15.80
N GLU A 31 3.11 4.75 -14.87
CA GLU A 31 3.85 3.93 -13.89
C GLU A 31 2.99 3.63 -12.66
N ALA A 32 2.57 2.37 -12.51
CA ALA A 32 1.90 1.90 -11.31
C ALA A 32 2.90 1.81 -10.14
N PHE A 33 2.52 2.31 -8.98
CA PHE A 33 3.36 2.32 -7.78
C PHE A 33 2.95 1.20 -6.82
N ALA A 34 3.94 0.48 -6.29
CA ALA A 34 3.71 -0.58 -5.32
C ALA A 34 3.41 0.00 -3.93
N VAL A 35 2.33 -0.46 -3.30
CA VAL A 35 1.88 -0.04 -1.98
C VAL A 35 1.65 -1.27 -1.11
N ARG A 36 2.09 -1.21 0.15
CA ARG A 36 1.77 -2.19 1.18
C ARG A 36 0.59 -1.68 2.01
N LEU A 37 -0.46 -2.49 2.10
CA LEU A 37 -1.65 -2.24 2.90
C LEU A 37 -1.61 -3.13 4.13
N ALA A 38 -1.76 -2.58 5.32
CA ALA A 38 -2.01 -3.35 6.53
C ALA A 38 -3.51 -3.52 6.72
N VAL A 39 -3.95 -4.74 7.02
CA VAL A 39 -5.37 -5.08 7.22
C VAL A 39 -5.51 -5.77 8.56
N THR A 40 -6.55 -5.40 9.32
CA THR A 40 -6.99 -6.13 10.50
C THR A 40 -8.51 -6.36 10.46
N GLY A 41 -8.97 -7.42 11.10
CA GLY A 41 -10.37 -7.83 11.04
C GLY A 41 -10.73 -8.95 12.01
N GLU A 42 -12.01 -9.30 12.00
CA GLU A 42 -12.57 -10.47 12.66
C GLU A 42 -12.68 -11.62 11.65
N ASP A 43 -12.18 -12.80 12.02
CA ASP A 43 -12.19 -13.95 11.13
C ASP A 43 -13.62 -14.41 10.82
N ARG A 44 -13.82 -14.74 9.56
CA ARG A 44 -15.00 -15.48 9.12
C ARG A 44 -14.65 -16.26 7.87
N ARG A 45 -15.41 -17.32 7.64
CA ARG A 45 -15.32 -18.10 6.42
C ARG A 45 -15.43 -17.19 5.20
N GLY A 46 -14.44 -17.29 4.31
CA GLY A 46 -14.37 -16.55 3.06
C GLY A 46 -13.73 -15.16 3.15
N LEU A 47 -13.36 -14.67 4.35
CA LEU A 47 -12.84 -13.30 4.50
C LEU A 47 -11.68 -13.01 3.55
N TYR A 48 -10.70 -13.91 3.45
CA TYR A 48 -9.52 -13.67 2.61
C TYR A 48 -9.89 -13.54 1.15
N ALA A 49 -10.80 -14.38 0.66
CA ALA A 49 -11.30 -14.32 -0.71
C ALA A 49 -12.03 -12.99 -0.97
N ASP A 50 -12.91 -12.58 -0.07
CA ASP A 50 -13.66 -11.33 -0.19
C ASP A 50 -12.73 -10.10 -0.19
N ILE A 51 -11.64 -10.13 0.59
CA ILE A 51 -10.62 -9.07 0.57
C ILE A 51 -9.89 -9.05 -0.79
N MET A 52 -9.44 -10.20 -1.29
CA MET A 52 -8.75 -10.26 -2.58
C MET A 52 -9.68 -9.80 -3.71
N GLU A 53 -10.94 -10.23 -3.70
CA GLU A 53 -11.95 -9.82 -4.67
C GLU A 53 -12.19 -8.31 -4.61
N ALA A 54 -12.35 -7.73 -3.42
CA ALA A 54 -12.55 -6.30 -3.25
C ALA A 54 -11.39 -5.46 -3.81
N VAL A 55 -10.15 -5.96 -3.72
CA VAL A 55 -8.98 -5.34 -4.36
C VAL A 55 -9.03 -5.52 -5.87
N SER A 56 -9.24 -6.75 -6.37
CA SER A 56 -9.26 -7.03 -7.80
C SER A 56 -10.37 -6.28 -8.55
N GLN A 57 -11.54 -6.09 -7.94
CA GLN A 57 -12.65 -5.30 -8.51
C GLN A 57 -12.32 -3.83 -8.74
N THR A 58 -11.26 -3.31 -8.10
CA THR A 58 -10.78 -1.94 -8.34
C THR A 58 -9.83 -1.83 -9.54
N GLY A 59 -9.56 -2.93 -10.25
CA GLY A 59 -8.59 -2.98 -11.35
C GLY A 59 -7.13 -3.02 -10.87
N THR A 60 -6.93 -3.32 -9.59
CA THR A 60 -5.62 -3.32 -8.93
C THR A 60 -4.94 -4.69 -9.06
N ASN A 61 -3.68 -4.70 -9.44
CA ASN A 61 -2.86 -5.91 -9.40
C ASN A 61 -2.38 -6.22 -7.97
N ILE A 62 -2.48 -7.49 -7.56
CA ILE A 62 -2.03 -7.97 -6.25
C ILE A 62 -0.70 -8.69 -6.44
N ARG A 63 0.38 -8.13 -5.91
CA ARG A 63 1.73 -8.73 -5.96
C ARG A 63 1.93 -9.84 -4.95
N GLY A 64 1.18 -9.81 -3.85
CA GLY A 64 1.26 -10.80 -2.80
C GLY A 64 0.42 -10.41 -1.60
N ALA A 65 0.08 -11.39 -0.78
CA ALA A 65 -0.63 -11.17 0.47
C ALA A 65 -0.04 -12.10 1.53
N ASP A 66 0.12 -11.57 2.73
CA ASP A 66 0.56 -12.29 3.91
C ASP A 66 -0.46 -12.03 5.01
N LEU A 67 -1.41 -12.96 5.18
CA LEU A 67 -2.55 -12.84 6.08
C LEU A 67 -2.55 -13.98 7.09
N HIS A 68 -2.64 -13.62 8.36
CA HIS A 68 -2.63 -14.54 9.49
C HIS A 68 -3.94 -14.44 10.25
N THR A 69 -4.38 -15.58 10.78
CA THR A 69 -5.49 -15.64 11.73
C THR A 69 -4.95 -16.14 13.05
N LYS A 70 -5.28 -15.44 14.14
CA LYS A 70 -4.97 -15.86 15.50
C LYS A 70 -6.12 -15.47 16.42
N ASP A 71 -6.59 -16.42 17.22
CA ASP A 71 -7.63 -16.20 18.24
C ASP A 71 -8.88 -15.48 17.69
N GLY A 72 -9.32 -15.85 16.47
CA GLY A 72 -10.48 -15.25 15.79
C GLY A 72 -10.23 -13.87 15.19
N SER A 73 -9.01 -13.33 15.29
CA SER A 73 -8.61 -12.07 14.67
C SER A 73 -7.74 -12.31 13.44
N VAL A 74 -7.99 -11.54 12.39
CA VAL A 74 -7.20 -11.53 11.15
C VAL A 74 -6.32 -10.30 11.14
N PHE A 75 -5.07 -10.48 10.75
CA PHE A 75 -4.12 -9.39 10.56
C PHE A 75 -3.10 -9.76 9.49
N GLY A 76 -2.57 -8.75 8.80
CA GLY A 76 -1.53 -9.01 7.82
C GLY A 76 -1.31 -7.85 6.87
N THR A 77 -0.61 -8.15 5.77
CA THR A 77 -0.30 -7.16 4.74
C THR A 77 -0.62 -7.64 3.34
N ILE A 78 -1.08 -6.73 2.49
CA ILE A 78 -1.35 -6.97 1.07
C ILE A 78 -0.49 -6.00 0.26
N PHE A 79 0.23 -6.52 -0.72
CA PHE A 79 1.00 -5.73 -1.67
C PHE A 79 0.24 -5.57 -2.97
N VAL A 80 0.04 -4.32 -3.36
CA VAL A 80 -0.74 -3.94 -4.54
C VAL A 80 -0.01 -2.92 -5.41
N GLU A 81 -0.37 -2.84 -6.68
CA GLU A 81 0.08 -1.79 -7.60
C GLU A 81 -1.08 -0.84 -7.91
N VAL A 82 -0.87 0.46 -7.69
CA VAL A 82 -1.88 1.50 -7.93
C VAL A 82 -1.31 2.60 -8.81
N ASP A 83 -2.12 3.12 -9.74
CA ASP A 83 -1.66 4.10 -10.72
C ASP A 83 -1.50 5.52 -10.14
N ASN A 84 -2.21 5.83 -9.05
CA ASN A 84 -2.21 7.14 -8.41
C ASN A 84 -2.93 7.11 -7.04
N LEU A 85 -2.89 8.24 -6.33
CA LEU A 85 -3.56 8.41 -5.03
C LEU A 85 -5.09 8.21 -5.10
N PRO A 86 -5.82 8.71 -6.11
CA PRO A 86 -7.24 8.40 -6.28
C PRO A 86 -7.52 6.89 -6.41
N HIS A 87 -6.72 6.15 -7.18
CA HIS A 87 -6.83 4.70 -7.32
C HIS A 87 -6.62 4.03 -5.94
N LEU A 88 -5.55 4.37 -5.21
CA LEU A 88 -5.34 3.88 -3.85
C LEU A 88 -6.54 4.14 -2.93
N GLY A 89 -7.13 5.34 -3.01
CA GLY A 89 -8.34 5.69 -2.26
C GLY A 89 -9.54 4.80 -2.59
N LYS A 90 -9.69 4.35 -3.84
CA LYS A 90 -10.72 3.37 -4.24
C LYS A 90 -10.44 2.00 -3.62
N VAL A 91 -9.19 1.53 -3.66
CA VAL A 91 -8.79 0.25 -3.04
C VAL A 91 -9.13 0.23 -1.56
N LEU A 92 -8.68 1.25 -0.81
CA LEU A 92 -8.93 1.37 0.63
C LEU A 92 -10.43 1.37 0.94
N LYS A 93 -11.22 2.13 0.18
CA LYS A 93 -12.69 2.18 0.37
C LYS A 93 -13.36 0.85 0.03
N SER A 94 -12.88 0.13 -0.97
CA SER A 94 -13.41 -1.18 -1.36
C SER A 94 -13.21 -2.19 -0.25
N VAL A 95 -11.97 -2.33 0.25
CA VAL A 95 -11.64 -3.30 1.30
C VAL A 95 -12.32 -2.97 2.63
N ARG A 96 -12.47 -1.67 3.01
CA ARG A 96 -13.23 -1.28 4.22
C ARG A 96 -14.68 -1.75 4.23
N LYS A 97 -15.29 -1.97 3.06
CA LYS A 97 -16.69 -2.42 2.97
C LYS A 97 -16.82 -3.93 3.13
N VAL A 98 -15.72 -4.68 3.08
CA VAL A 98 -15.73 -6.12 3.27
C VAL A 98 -16.12 -6.40 4.72
N LYS A 99 -17.23 -7.11 4.91
CA LYS A 99 -17.69 -7.51 6.24
C LYS A 99 -16.57 -8.29 6.96
N GLY A 100 -16.26 -7.92 8.19
CA GLY A 100 -15.19 -8.54 8.98
C GLY A 100 -13.85 -7.80 8.87
N VAL A 101 -13.67 -6.86 7.93
CA VAL A 101 -12.52 -5.92 7.99
C VAL A 101 -12.83 -4.84 9.01
N THR A 102 -11.95 -4.68 10.00
CA THR A 102 -12.04 -3.65 11.03
C THR A 102 -11.23 -2.42 10.62
N GLU A 103 -10.02 -2.63 10.09
CA GLU A 103 -9.13 -1.56 9.70
C GLU A 103 -8.35 -1.90 8.43
N ILE A 104 -8.11 -0.88 7.61
CA ILE A 104 -7.14 -0.93 6.53
C ILE A 104 -6.49 0.44 6.34
N GLU A 105 -5.16 0.39 6.29
CA GLU A 105 -4.31 1.55 6.11
C GLU A 105 -3.12 1.24 5.21
N ARG A 106 -2.56 2.31 4.62
CA ARG A 106 -1.28 2.22 3.94
C ARG A 106 -0.19 2.12 5.00
N ARG A 107 0.65 1.09 4.92
CA ARG A 107 1.85 0.97 5.74
C ARG A 107 3.05 1.47 4.95
N ASP A 108 3.75 2.46 5.49
CA ASP A 108 5.06 2.81 4.94
C ASP A 108 6.01 1.62 5.13
N ALA A 109 6.78 1.30 4.09
CA ALA A 109 7.78 0.24 4.20
C ALA A 109 8.71 0.59 5.39
N PRO A 110 9.10 -0.39 6.23
CA PRO A 110 10.13 -0.12 7.22
C PRO A 110 11.38 0.40 6.49
N ALA A 111 11.94 1.51 6.99
CA ALA A 111 13.24 1.95 6.54
C ALA A 111 14.23 0.83 6.84
N ASN A 112 14.83 0.26 5.78
CA ASN A 112 15.99 -0.61 5.92
C ASN A 112 17.19 0.21 6.35
#